data_AF-A0A4U5LY73-F1
#
_entry.id   AF-A0A4U5LY73-F1
#
_cell.length_a   1.000
_cell.length_b   1.000
_cell.length_c   1.000
_cell.angle_alpha   90.00
_cell.angle_beta   90.00
_cell.angle_gamma   90.00
#
_symmetry.space_group_name_H-M   'P 1'
#
loop_
_entity.id
_entity.type
_entity.pdbx_description
1 polymer ?
#
loop_
_entity_poly.entity_id
_entity_poly.type
_entity_poly.pdbx_seq_one_letter_code
_entity_poly.pdbx_strand_id
1 'polypeptide(L)'
;MDSKFSFDIHDTTIFSAATITELIENYKDPSKCLFFEPLLCTPLHRNFVFPLQSLCRAVISKYCTYESVVDLPVPQRLKSYLREYHYKQPVQLHVWDPQSGEKFTTTPPAAYIRTE
;
A
#
# COMPACT_ATOMS: atom_id res chain seq x y z
N MET A 1 13.02 -5.14 2.53
CA MET A 1 11.82 -5.44 3.33
C MET A 1 10.65 -5.27 2.40
N ASP A 2 10.07 -6.38 1.96
CA ASP A 2 9.01 -6.36 0.96
C ASP A 2 7.71 -5.89 1.63
N SER A 3 7.18 -4.75 1.18
CA SER A 3 5.90 -4.24 1.65
C SER A 3 4.80 -5.20 1.20
N LYS A 4 4.08 -5.79 2.15
CA LYS A 4 2.95 -6.69 1.87
C LYS A 4 1.61 -5.97 2.08
N PHE A 5 0.58 -6.47 1.42
CA PHE A 5 -0.81 -6.05 1.55
C PHE A 5 -1.59 -7.05 2.40
N SER A 6 -2.38 -6.56 3.35
CA SER A 6 -3.28 -7.32 4.21
C SER A 6 -4.45 -6.45 4.65
N PHE A 7 -5.50 -7.04 5.24
CA PHE A 7 -6.64 -6.29 5.78
C PHE A 7 -6.36 -5.66 7.16
N ASP A 8 -5.34 -6.16 7.87
CA ASP A 8 -4.77 -5.59 9.09
C ASP A 8 -3.23 -5.61 8.98
N ILE A 9 -2.60 -4.45 8.96
CA ILE A 9 -1.13 -4.33 8.79
C ILE A 9 -0.35 -4.62 10.08
N HIS A 10 -1.02 -4.64 11.23
CA HIS A 10 -0.41 -4.84 12.53
C HIS A 10 -0.47 -6.30 12.97
N ASP A 11 -1.49 -7.03 12.51
CA ASP A 11 -1.63 -8.45 12.80
C ASP A 11 -0.79 -9.31 11.82
N THR A 12 0.26 -9.94 12.35
CA THR A 12 1.15 -10.82 11.56
C THR A 12 0.58 -12.22 11.36
N THR A 13 -0.53 -12.55 12.04
CA THR A 13 -1.18 -13.86 11.95
C THR A 13 -2.13 -13.96 10.76
N ILE A 14 -2.59 -12.81 10.24
CA ILE A 14 -3.48 -12.77 9.09
C ILE A 14 -2.72 -12.88 7.76
N PHE A 15 -3.43 -13.29 6.73
CA PHE A 15 -2.85 -13.45 5.40
C PHE A 15 -2.34 -12.12 4.83
N SER A 16 -1.13 -12.14 4.29
CA SER A 16 -0.50 -11.00 3.63
C SER A 16 0.18 -11.41 2.32
N ALA A 17 0.01 -10.59 1.27
CA ALA A 17 0.49 -10.89 -0.08
C ALA A 17 1.35 -9.75 -0.66
N ALA A 18 2.17 -10.05 -1.67
CA ALA A 18 2.99 -9.04 -2.33
C ALA A 18 2.17 -8.17 -3.29
N THR A 19 1.02 -8.66 -3.77
CA THR A 19 0.12 -7.93 -4.66
C THR A 19 -1.31 -7.90 -4.12
N ILE A 20 -2.05 -6.83 -4.45
CA ILE A 20 -3.49 -6.71 -4.11
C ILE A 20 -4.30 -7.81 -4.79
N THR A 21 -3.92 -8.24 -6.00
CA THR A 21 -4.61 -9.32 -6.73
C THR A 21 -4.53 -10.65 -5.98
N GLU A 22 -3.35 -11.00 -5.47
CA GLU A 22 -3.17 -12.21 -4.65
C GLU A 22 -3.94 -12.11 -3.32
N LEU A 23 -3.97 -10.92 -2.71
CA LEU A 23 -4.77 -10.68 -1.52
C LEU A 23 -6.25 -10.98 -1.81
N ILE A 24 -6.82 -10.40 -2.87
CA ILE A 24 -8.23 -10.63 -3.24
C ILE A 24 -8.49 -12.12 -3.51
N GLU A 25 -7.58 -12.80 -4.21
CA GLU A 25 -7.81 -14.18 -4.61
C GLU A 25 -7.78 -15.17 -3.44
N ASN A 26 -7.07 -14.84 -2.36
CA ASN A 26 -7.12 -15.62 -1.11
C ASN A 26 -8.52 -15.60 -0.47
N TYR A 27 -9.24 -14.49 -0.55
CA TYR A 27 -10.54 -14.27 0.10
C TYR A 27 -11.75 -14.62 -0.79
N LYS A 28 -11.52 -15.28 -1.92
CA LYS A 28 -12.58 -15.61 -2.91
C LYS A 28 -13.37 -16.87 -2.55
N ASP A 29 -12.75 -17.84 -1.90
CA ASP A 29 -13.35 -19.14 -1.59
C ASP A 29 -14.04 -19.13 -0.21
N PRO A 30 -15.38 -19.24 -0.14
CA PRO A 30 -16.09 -19.22 1.14
C PRO A 30 -15.72 -20.38 2.07
N SER A 31 -15.16 -21.47 1.53
CA SER A 31 -14.72 -22.63 2.32
C SER A 31 -13.44 -22.34 3.12
N LYS A 32 -12.71 -21.28 2.75
CA LYS A 32 -11.42 -20.90 3.33
C LYS A 32 -11.49 -19.63 4.17
N CYS A 33 -12.61 -18.90 4.13
CA CYS A 33 -12.80 -17.67 4.89
C CYS A 33 -13.43 -17.93 6.25
N LEU A 34 -12.86 -17.32 7.28
CA LEU A 34 -13.44 -17.28 8.62
C LEU A 34 -14.59 -16.25 8.67
N PHE A 35 -15.45 -16.34 9.67
CA PHE A 35 -16.63 -15.47 9.80
C PHE A 35 -16.28 -13.97 9.94
N PHE A 36 -15.08 -13.67 10.42
CA PHE A 36 -14.57 -12.31 10.62
C PHE A 36 -13.74 -11.82 9.42
N GLU A 37 -13.46 -12.69 8.45
CA GLU A 37 -12.70 -12.35 7.27
C GLU A 37 -13.60 -11.83 6.15
N PRO A 38 -13.10 -10.92 5.30
CA PRO A 38 -13.86 -10.47 4.14
C PRO A 38 -14.05 -11.62 3.15
N LEU A 39 -15.27 -11.78 2.62
CA LEU A 39 -15.58 -12.76 1.58
C LEU A 39 -15.77 -12.05 0.23
N LEU A 40 -14.85 -12.29 -0.71
CA LEU A 40 -14.76 -11.65 -2.03
C LEU A 40 -15.11 -12.62 -3.17
N CYS A 41 -16.21 -13.36 -3.03
CA CYS A 41 -16.56 -14.44 -3.95
C CYS A 41 -17.15 -13.98 -5.29
N THR A 42 -17.84 -12.82 -5.31
CA THR A 42 -18.55 -12.33 -6.51
C THR A 42 -18.10 -10.92 -6.88
N PRO A 43 -17.39 -10.74 -8.01
CA PRO A 43 -16.95 -9.42 -8.43
C PRO A 43 -18.12 -8.61 -9.01
N LEU A 44 -18.22 -7.34 -8.60
CA LEU A 44 -19.12 -6.39 -9.23
C LEU A 44 -18.42 -5.71 -10.42
N HIS A 45 -18.87 -6.03 -11.64
CA HIS A 45 -18.27 -5.51 -12.85
C HIS A 45 -18.59 -4.03 -13.05
N ARG A 46 -17.58 -3.26 -13.47
CA ARG A 46 -17.74 -1.85 -13.83
C ARG A 46 -18.49 -1.73 -15.16
N ASN A 47 -19.36 -0.72 -15.26
CA ASN A 47 -20.16 -0.40 -16.46
C ASN A 47 -19.58 0.75 -17.29
N PHE A 48 -18.34 1.17 -17.03
CA PHE A 48 -17.67 2.26 -17.74
C PHE A 48 -16.21 1.93 -18.02
N VAL A 49 -15.65 2.59 -19.03
CA VAL A 49 -14.23 2.47 -19.40
C VAL A 49 -13.45 3.60 -18.73
N PHE A 50 -12.22 3.31 -18.32
CA PHE A 50 -11.34 4.36 -17.78
C PHE A 50 -10.99 5.39 -18.87
N PRO A 51 -10.83 6.67 -18.50
CA PRO A 51 -10.34 7.67 -19.43
C PRO A 51 -8.92 7.32 -19.89
N LEU A 52 -8.57 7.71 -21.11
CA LEU A 52 -7.26 7.44 -21.72
C LEU A 52 -6.09 7.84 -20.80
N GLN A 53 -6.21 9.00 -20.15
CA GLN A 53 -5.19 9.50 -19.23
C GLN A 53 -4.91 8.53 -18.06
N SER A 54 -5.94 7.92 -17.48
CA SER A 54 -5.80 6.92 -16.40
C SER A 54 -5.17 5.62 -16.90
N LEU A 55 -5.52 5.19 -18.12
CA LEU A 55 -4.91 4.02 -18.75
C LEU A 55 -3.42 4.25 -19.04
N CYS A 56 -3.07 5.43 -19.59
CA CYS A 56 -1.67 5.82 -19.80
C CYS A 56 -0.89 5.85 -18.49
N ARG A 57 -1.47 6.39 -17.41
CA ARG A 57 -0.83 6.37 -16.09
C ARG A 57 -0.54 4.94 -15.62
N ALA A 58 -1.51 4.03 -15.71
CA ALA A 58 -1.32 2.65 -15.29
C ALA A 58 -0.14 1.97 -16.02
N VAL A 59 0.00 2.24 -17.32
CA VAL A 59 1.13 1.73 -18.11
C VAL A 59 2.45 2.39 -17.69
N ILE A 60 2.49 3.72 -17.54
CA ILE A 60 3.71 4.44 -17.12
C ILE A 60 4.16 3.99 -15.73
N SER A 61 3.25 3.92 -14.76
CA SER A 61 3.54 3.47 -13.38
C SER A 61 4.02 2.03 -13.29
N LYS A 62 3.79 1.19 -14.31
CA LYS A 62 4.37 -0.16 -14.39
C LYS A 62 5.87 -0.15 -14.70
N TYR A 63 6.35 0.86 -15.43
CA TYR A 63 7.75 0.97 -15.88
C TYR A 63 8.54 2.05 -15.13
N CYS A 64 7.88 2.87 -14.31
CA CYS A 64 8.52 3.93 -13.53
C CYS A 64 8.30 3.70 -12.03
N THR A 65 9.37 3.88 -11.24
CA THR A 65 9.27 3.96 -9.78
C THR A 65 8.83 5.36 -9.33
N TYR A 66 8.30 5.48 -8.11
CA TYR A 66 7.85 6.76 -7.54
C TYR A 66 8.93 7.87 -7.62
N GLU A 67 10.17 7.49 -7.37
CA GLU A 67 11.34 8.38 -7.42
C GLU A 67 11.61 8.83 -8.87
N SER A 68 11.68 7.87 -9.82
CA SER A 68 12.00 8.14 -11.24
C SER A 68 10.99 9.04 -11.97
N VAL A 69 9.77 9.22 -11.45
CA VAL A 69 8.78 10.15 -12.03
C VAL A 69 9.31 11.60 -12.08
N VAL A 70 10.26 11.96 -11.22
CA VAL A 70 10.87 13.31 -11.25
C VAL A 70 11.66 13.58 -12.52
N ASP A 71 12.24 12.54 -13.11
CA ASP A 71 13.14 12.63 -14.27
C ASP A 71 12.38 12.63 -15.61
N LEU A 72 11.08 12.34 -15.59
CA LEU A 72 10.26 12.33 -16.80
C LEU A 72 10.14 13.74 -17.42
N PRO A 73 10.25 13.88 -18.76
CA PRO A 73 10.14 15.15 -19.47
C PRO A 73 8.67 15.58 -19.64
N VAL A 74 7.93 15.67 -18.53
CA VAL A 74 6.51 16.05 -18.49
C VAL A 74 6.28 17.21 -17.52
N PRO A 75 5.21 18.01 -17.69
CA PRO A 75 4.88 19.09 -16.77
C PRO A 75 4.66 18.60 -15.32
N GLN A 76 4.95 19.46 -14.34
CA GLN A 76 4.85 19.13 -12.91
C GLN A 76 3.47 18.59 -12.51
N ARG A 77 2.39 19.11 -13.11
CA ARG A 77 1.02 18.62 -12.87
C ARG A 77 0.86 17.15 -13.23
N LEU A 78 1.46 16.70 -14.35
CA LEU A 78 1.43 15.29 -14.74
C LEU A 78 2.32 14.43 -13.85
N LYS A 79 3.46 14.97 -13.37
CA LYS A 79 4.28 14.27 -12.37
C LYS A 79 3.49 13.99 -11.09
N SER A 80 2.74 14.98 -10.59
CA SER A 80 1.84 14.79 -9.44
C SER A 80 0.74 13.75 -9.72
N TYR A 81 0.14 13.79 -10.91
CA TYR A 81 -0.88 12.83 -11.32
C TYR A 81 -0.37 11.37 -11.41
N LEU A 82 0.87 11.18 -11.87
CA LEU A 82 1.53 9.86 -11.92
C LEU A 82 1.88 9.32 -10.52
N ARG A 83 2.11 10.21 -9.56
CA ARG A 83 2.45 9.88 -8.17
C ARG A 83 1.24 9.63 -7.27
N GLU A 84 0.02 9.78 -7.76
CA GLU A 84 -1.19 9.73 -6.92
C GLU A 84 -1.36 8.38 -6.17
N TYR A 85 -1.00 7.25 -6.80
CA TYR A 85 -1.24 5.90 -6.27
C TYR A 85 0.00 5.29 -5.59
N HIS A 86 0.57 5.99 -4.61
CA HIS A 86 1.65 5.45 -3.77
C HIS A 86 1.14 5.15 -2.36
N TYR A 87 1.64 4.07 -1.75
CA TYR A 87 1.44 3.84 -0.32
C TYR A 87 2.52 4.58 0.47
N LYS A 88 2.16 5.09 1.63
CA LYS A 88 3.13 5.58 2.62
C LYS A 88 3.53 4.39 3.47
N GLN A 89 4.83 4.09 3.55
CA GLN A 89 5.34 3.09 4.47
C GLN A 89 5.62 3.77 5.82
N PRO A 90 4.79 3.57 6.86
CA PRO A 90 5.15 4.03 8.20
C PRO A 90 6.35 3.21 8.68
N VAL A 91 7.49 3.86 8.87
CA VAL A 91 8.65 3.24 9.51
C VAL A 91 8.40 3.27 11.01
N GLN A 92 8.13 2.11 11.62
CA GLN A 92 8.16 2.01 13.08
C GLN A 92 9.61 2.10 13.55
N LEU A 93 9.96 3.20 14.21
CA LEU A 93 11.26 3.38 14.82
C LEU A 93 11.27 2.65 16.16
N HIS A 94 11.95 1.51 16.23
CA HIS A 94 12.29 0.91 17.52
C HIS A 94 13.49 1.65 18.11
N VAL A 95 13.24 2.50 19.10
CA VAL A 95 14.32 3.12 19.88
C VAL A 95 14.83 2.07 20.87
N TRP A 96 16.11 1.73 20.79
CA TRP A 96 16.78 0.86 21.76
C TRP A 96 17.11 1.67 23.03
N ASP A 97 16.57 1.25 24.17
CA ASP A 97 16.96 1.79 25.48
C ASP A 97 18.07 0.91 26.10
N PRO A 98 19.30 1.43 26.29
CA PRO A 98 20.42 0.67 26.85
C PRO A 98 20.23 0.28 28.33
N GLN A 99 19.27 0.86 29.05
CA GLN A 99 19.13 0.65 30.50
C GLN A 99 18.09 -0.43 30.87
N SER A 100 17.08 -0.64 30.04
CA SER A 100 15.96 -1.55 30.33
C SER A 100 16.03 -2.88 29.55
N GLY A 101 16.81 -2.96 28.46
CA GLY A 101 16.94 -4.18 27.66
C GLY A 101 15.68 -4.56 26.86
N GLU A 102 14.61 -3.77 26.94
CA GLU A 102 13.35 -4.00 26.24
C GLU A 102 13.19 -3.07 25.03
N LYS A 103 12.65 -3.62 23.93
CA LYS A 103 12.34 -2.84 22.73
C LYS A 103 10.97 -2.18 22.91
N PHE A 104 10.92 -0.87 23.10
CA PHE A 104 9.66 -0.13 23.10
C PHE A 104 9.22 0.20 21.66
N THR A 105 7.95 -0.08 21.34
CA THR A 105 7.27 0.43 20.13
C THR A 105 6.65 1.78 20.48
N THR A 106 7.44 2.84 20.50
CA THR A 106 6.87 4.19 20.63
C THR A 106 6.42 4.69 19.27
N THR A 107 5.21 5.27 19.24
CA THR A 107 4.75 6.20 18.20
C THR A 107 5.88 7.14 17.78
N PRO A 108 6.03 7.44 16.47
CA PRO A 108 7.19 8.16 15.96
C PRO A 108 7.38 9.52 16.68
N PRO A 109 8.63 9.93 16.95
CA PRO A 109 8.92 11.21 17.59
C PRO A 109 8.22 12.36 16.85
N ALA A 110 7.74 13.36 17.59
CA ALA A 110 7.00 14.52 17.07
C ALA A 110 7.71 15.28 15.92
N ALA A 111 9.00 15.01 15.68
CA ALA A 111 9.75 15.48 14.52
C ALA A 111 9.21 14.98 13.15
N TYR A 112 8.33 13.97 13.13
CA TYR A 112 7.64 13.48 11.93
C TYR A 112 6.17 13.91 11.83
N ILE A 113 5.69 14.77 12.73
CA ILE A 113 4.41 15.44 12.56
C ILE A 113 4.68 16.73 11.77
N ARG A 114 4.33 16.72 10.48
CA ARG A 114 4.33 17.94 9.67
C ARG A 114 3.30 18.89 10.28
N THR A 115 3.76 19.99 10.87
CA THR A 115 2.91 21.15 11.17
C THR A 115 2.33 21.66 9.84
N GLU A 116 1.01 21.76 9.77
CA GLU A 116 0.30 22.53 8.74
C GLU A 116 0.72 24.00 8.77
#